data_AF-A0A656G5V3-F1
#
_entry.id   AF-A0A656G5V3-F1
#
_cell.length_a   1.000
_cell.length_b   1.000
_cell.length_c   1.000
_cell.angle_alpha   90.00
_cell.angle_beta   90.00
_cell.angle_gamma   90.00
#
_symmetry.space_group_name_H-M   'P 1'
#
loop_
_entity.id
_entity.type
_entity.pdbx_description
1 polymer ?
#
loop_
_entity_poly.entity_id
_entity_poly.type
_entity_poly.pdbx_seq_one_letter_code
_entity_poly.pdbx_strand_id
1 'polypeptide(L)' 'DNINAIKPMLKDGRVLATADQFAAKQAVFGIEAALKLVKGEKVDTNEKGVIETPVELVTKP' A
#
# COMPACT_ATOMS: atom_id res chain seq x y z
N ASP A 1 -7.20 2.79 1.48
CA ASP A 1 -8.51 3.27 1.98
C ASP A 1 -8.89 2.82 3.39
N ASN A 2 -8.04 2.05 4.09
CA ASN A 2 -8.20 1.73 5.52
C ASN A 2 -7.92 2.92 6.47
N ILE A 3 -8.63 4.04 6.28
CA ILE A 3 -8.50 5.23 7.13
C ILE A 3 -9.36 5.10 8.41
N ASN A 4 -9.06 5.87 9.45
CA ASN A 4 -9.81 5.79 10.72
C ASN A 4 -11.34 5.98 10.56
N ALA A 5 -11.78 6.77 9.57
CA ALA A 5 -13.19 6.99 9.29
C ALA A 5 -13.94 5.74 8.79
N ILE A 6 -13.26 4.76 8.20
CA ILE A 6 -13.89 3.54 7.67
C ILE A 6 -14.13 2.49 8.76
N LYS A 7 -13.42 2.58 9.89
CA LYS A 7 -13.46 1.58 10.98
C LYS A 7 -14.86 1.38 11.60
N PRO A 8 -15.64 2.44 11.89
CA PRO A 8 -17.00 2.27 12.39
C PRO A 8 -17.92 1.59 11.36
N MET A 9 -17.74 1.90 10.08
CA MET A 9 -18.55 1.35 8.98
C MET A 9 -18.25 -0.14 8.72
N LEU A 10 -16.99 -0.57 8.93
CA LEU A 10 -16.64 -2.00 8.93
C LEU A 10 -17.31 -2.72 10.10
N LYS A 11 -17.28 -2.11 11.30
CA LYS A 11 -17.85 -2.71 12.51
C LYS A 11 -19.37 -2.86 12.42
N ASP A 12 -20.06 -1.82 11.98
CA ASP A 12 -21.52 -1.82 11.84
C ASP A 12 -22.03 -2.53 10.57
N GLY A 13 -21.13 -2.89 9.65
CA GLY A 13 -21.44 -3.69 8.46
C GLY A 13 -21.95 -2.89 7.26
N ARG A 14 -21.95 -1.55 7.32
CA ARG A 14 -22.19 -0.70 6.13
C ARG A 14 -21.10 -0.83 5.08
N VAL A 15 -19.90 -1.25 5.49
CA VAL A 15 -18.78 -1.60 4.61
C VAL A 15 -18.38 -3.05 4.91
N LEU A 16 -18.32 -3.89 3.86
CA LEU A 16 -17.99 -5.30 4.00
C LEU A 16 -16.48 -5.53 4.19
N ALA A 17 -15.66 -4.77 3.45
CA ALA A 17 -14.21 -4.80 3.51
C ALA A 17 -13.61 -3.49 3.00
N THR A 18 -12.37 -3.21 3.37
CA THR A 18 -11.55 -2.11 2.85
C THR A 18 -10.16 -2.61 2.45
N ALA A 19 -9.42 -1.83 1.67
CA ALA A 19 -8.04 -2.12 1.31
C ALA A 19 -7.08 -1.24 2.14
N ASP A 20 -6.14 -1.88 2.84
CA ASP A 20 -5.00 -1.20 3.44
C ASP A 20 -3.84 -1.16 2.44
N GLN A 21 -3.38 0.05 2.13
CA GLN A 21 -2.29 0.29 1.19
C GLN A 21 -1.02 0.77 1.90
N PHE A 22 -0.98 0.67 3.25
CA PHE A 22 0.14 1.09 4.09
C PHE A 22 0.71 2.45 3.69
N ALA A 23 -0.13 3.50 3.65
CA ALA A 23 0.27 4.80 3.11
C ALA A 23 1.58 5.36 3.72
N ALA A 24 1.84 5.09 5.01
CA ALA A 24 3.08 5.47 5.68
C ALA A 24 4.34 4.80 5.09
N LYS A 25 4.21 3.61 4.50
CA LYS A 25 5.31 2.87 3.86
C LYS A 25 5.56 3.32 2.42
N GLN A 26 4.60 3.96 1.75
CA GLN A 26 4.79 4.38 0.35
C GLN A 26 5.95 5.35 0.17
N ALA A 27 6.12 6.32 1.08
CA ALA A 27 7.26 7.23 1.05
C ALA A 27 8.59 6.50 1.25
N VAL A 28 8.62 5.49 2.13
CA VAL A 28 9.80 4.65 2.36
C VAL A 28 10.16 3.87 1.10
N PHE A 29 9.18 3.22 0.45
CA PHE A 29 9.41 2.48 -0.79
C PHE A 29 9.95 3.37 -1.91
N GLY A 30 9.43 4.60 -2.05
CA GLY A 30 9.94 5.56 -3.04
C GLY A 30 11.41 5.94 -2.79
N ILE A 31 11.77 6.20 -1.53
CA ILE A 31 13.15 6.54 -1.14
C ILE A 31 14.09 5.34 -1.36
N GLU A 32 13.69 4.14 -0.95
CA GLU A 32 14.48 2.92 -1.13
C GLU A 32 14.70 2.59 -2.61
N ALA A 33 13.65 2.72 -3.43
CA ALA A 33 13.75 2.53 -4.87
C ALA A 33 14.71 3.54 -5.52
N ALA A 34 14.62 4.82 -5.16
CA ALA A 34 15.55 5.84 -5.63
C ALA A 34 17.00 5.53 -5.21
N LEU A 35 17.21 5.09 -3.96
CA LEU A 35 18.54 4.73 -3.47
C LEU A 35 19.13 3.53 -4.22
N LYS A 36 18.33 2.50 -4.52
CA LYS A 36 18.75 1.35 -5.33
C LYS A 36 19.19 1.78 -6.73
N LEU A 37 18.42 2.66 -7.37
CA LEU A 37 18.78 3.22 -8.69
C LEU A 37 20.11 3.98 -8.65
N VAL A 38 20.33 4.81 -7.63
CA VAL A 38 21.60 5.54 -7.45
C VAL A 38 22.79 4.59 -7.26
N LYS A 39 22.57 3.43 -6.64
CA LYS A 39 23.59 2.39 -6.46
C LYS A 39 23.81 1.50 -7.69
N GLY A 40 23.01 1.68 -8.75
CA GLY A 40 23.03 0.82 -9.93
C GLY A 40 22.40 -0.56 -9.70
N GLU A 41 21.66 -0.73 -8.60
CA GLU A 41 20.91 -1.95 -8.32
C GLU A 41 19.64 -2.01 -9.16
N LYS A 42 19.18 -3.22 -9.47
CA LYS A 42 17.91 -3.40 -10.18
C LYS A 42 16.74 -3.10 -9.25
N VAL A 43 15.76 -2.38 -9.79
CA VAL A 43 14.46 -2.19 -9.15
C VAL A 43 13.44 -3.04 -9.89
N ASP A 44 12.77 -3.92 -9.17
CA ASP A 44 11.71 -4.74 -9.73
C ASP A 44 10.51 -3.86 -10.06
N THR A 45 10.18 -3.81 -11.35
CA THR A 45 9.04 -3.09 -11.89
C THR A 45 8.23 -4.04 -12.76
N ASN A 46 6.94 -3.80 -12.88
CA ASN A 46 6.12 -4.52 -13.84
C ASN A 46 6.44 -4.10 -15.29
N GLU A 47 5.77 -4.70 -16.26
CA GLU A 47 5.97 -4.44 -17.70
C GLU A 47 5.81 -2.95 -18.11
N LYS A 48 5.16 -2.15 -17.26
CA LYS A 48 4.93 -0.71 -17.47
C LYS A 48 5.94 0.18 -16.72
N GLY A 49 6.94 -0.40 -16.07
CA GLY A 49 7.91 0.33 -15.27
C GLY A 49 7.36 0.85 -13.94
N VAL A 50 6.27 0.26 -13.43
CA VAL A 50 5.64 0.67 -12.16
C VAL A 50 6.09 -0.27 -11.03
N ILE A 51 6.44 0.32 -9.89
CA ILE A 51 6.69 -0.43 -8.64
C ILE A 51 5.36 -0.66 -7.95
N GLU A 52 4.96 -1.93 -7.82
CA GLU A 52 3.73 -2.29 -7.13
C GLU A 52 3.94 -2.32 -5.62
N THR A 53 3.11 -1.58 -4.90
CA THR A 53 3.11 -1.60 -3.43
C THR A 53 2.08 -2.60 -2.92
N PRO A 54 2.42 -3.38 -1.87
CA PRO A 54 1.51 -4.39 -1.35
C PRO A 54 0.22 -3.78 -0.80
N VAL A 55 -0.88 -4.52 -0.96
CA VAL A 55 -2.21 -4.16 -0.46
C VAL A 55 -2.78 -5.34 0.32
N GLU A 56 -3.42 -5.06 1.45
CA GLU A 56 -4.08 -6.06 2.27
C GLU A 56 -5.60 -5.84 2.32
N LEU A 57 -6.36 -6.93 2.23
CA LEU A 57 -7.80 -6.93 2.44
C LEU A 57 -8.08 -6.89 3.94
N VAL A 58 -8.79 -5.86 4.38
CA VAL A 58 -9.23 -5.71 5.77
C VAL A 58 -10.72 -5.93 5.84
N THR A 59 -11.13 -6.96 6.57
CA THR A 59 -12.53 -7.28 6.86
C THR A 59 -12.86 -6.93 8.32
N LYS A 60 -14.06 -7.30 8.79
CA LYS A 60 -14.36 -7.26 10.23
C LYS A 60 -13.29 -8.03 11.02
N PRO A 61 -12.77 -7.48 12.13
CA PRO A 61 -12.05 -8.25 13.13
C PRO A 61 -12.97 -9.22 13.87
#